data_AF-A0A935SU48-F1
#
_entry.id   AF-A0A935SU48-F1
#
_cell.length_a   1.000
_cell.length_b   1.000
_cell.length_c   1.000
_cell.angle_alpha   90.00
_cell.angle_beta   90.00
_cell.angle_gamma   90.00
#
_symmetry.space_group_name_H-M   'P 1'
#
loop_
_entity.id
_entity.type
_entity.pdbx_description
1 polymer ?
#
loop_
_entity_poly.entity_id
_entity_poly.type
_entity_poly.pdbx_seq_one_letter_code
_entity_poly.pdbx_strand_id
1 'polypeptide(L)'
;MKVLIAAGGTGGHIYPGIAIAMEILRRDAESEVLFVGTARGLETRIVPDNGFQLALIHSAGLKNVGVAGKVKGLMVLPRSFSRR
;
A
#
# COMPACT_ATOMS: atom_id res chain seq x y z
N MET A 1 15.38 -2.40 12.41
CA MET A 1 15.64 -1.86 11.03
C MET A 1 14.44 -1.10 10.48
N LYS A 2 14.49 -0.41 9.33
CA LYS A 2 13.30 0.23 8.70
C LYS A 2 12.85 -0.52 7.44
N VAL A 3 11.57 -0.89 7.38
CA VAL A 3 11.00 -1.71 6.30
C VAL A 3 9.76 -1.04 5.72
N LEU A 4 9.72 -0.93 4.39
CA LEU A 4 8.55 -0.47 3.64
C LEU A 4 7.92 -1.65 2.88
N ILE A 5 6.64 -1.90 3.10
CA ILE A 5 5.89 -2.98 2.43
C ILE A 5 4.83 -2.38 1.50
N ALA A 6 5.01 -2.56 0.20
CA ALA A 6 3.99 -2.20 -0.79
C ALA A 6 3.00 -3.35 -0.97
N ALA A 7 1.83 -3.25 -0.34
CA ALA A 7 0.77 -4.24 -0.43
C ALA A 7 -0.61 -3.56 -0.43
N GLY A 8 -1.47 -3.93 -1.37
CA GLY A 8 -2.80 -3.33 -1.50
C GLY A 8 -3.68 -4.03 -2.54
N GLY A 9 -4.90 -3.53 -2.69
CA GLY A 9 -5.91 -4.08 -3.58
C GLY A 9 -6.75 -5.16 -2.89
N THR A 10 -6.25 -6.39 -2.81
CA THR A 10 -6.97 -7.55 -2.25
C THR A 10 -6.25 -8.16 -1.06
N GLY A 11 -6.98 -8.93 -0.23
CA GLY A 11 -6.41 -9.62 0.93
C GLY A 11 -5.25 -10.56 0.59
N GLY A 12 -5.22 -11.13 -0.62
CA GLY A 12 -4.16 -12.04 -1.07
C GLY A 12 -2.76 -11.43 -1.13
N HIS A 13 -2.63 -10.09 -1.18
CA HIS A 13 -1.34 -9.41 -1.06
C HIS A 13 -1.14 -8.80 0.33
N ILE A 14 -2.22 -8.35 0.97
CA ILE A 14 -2.17 -7.67 2.26
C ILE A 14 -1.79 -8.63 3.39
N TYR A 15 -2.46 -9.79 3.50
CA TYR A 15 -2.21 -10.73 4.58
C TYR A 15 -0.80 -11.35 4.55
N PRO A 16 -0.24 -11.74 3.39
CA PRO A 16 1.16 -12.16 3.34
C PRO A 16 2.13 -11.04 3.74
N GLY A 17 1.86 -9.79 3.35
CA GLY A 17 2.66 -8.63 3.78
C GLY A 17 2.63 -8.45 5.30
N ILE A 18 1.46 -8.59 5.92
CA ILE A 18 1.30 -8.55 7.39
C ILE A 18 2.06 -9.69 8.06
N ALA A 19 1.97 -10.91 7.54
CA ALA A 19 2.69 -12.05 8.10
C ALA A 19 4.22 -11.82 8.09
N ILE A 20 4.75 -11.26 6.99
CA ILE A 20 6.16 -10.88 6.89
C ILE A 20 6.51 -9.78 7.89
N ALA A 21 5.67 -8.74 8.01
CA ALA A 21 5.88 -7.65 8.97
C ALA A 21 5.95 -8.16 10.42
N MET A 22 5.02 -9.03 10.81
CA MET A 22 5.00 -9.65 12.13
C MET A 22 6.26 -10.49 12.38
N GLU A 23 6.71 -11.28 11.41
CA GLU A 23 7.92 -12.09 11.55
C GLU A 23 9.18 -11.22 11.67
N ILE A 24 9.25 -10.09 10.97
CA ILE A 24 10.35 -9.11 11.11
C ILE A 24 10.39 -8.57 12.54
N LEU A 25 9.25 -8.08 13.05
CA LEU A 25 9.15 -7.57 14.43
C LEU A 25 9.46 -8.65 15.48
N ARG A 26 9.10 -9.91 15.19
CA ARG A 26 9.40 -11.05 16.07
C ARG A 26 10.92 -11.31 16.17
N ARG A 27 11.67 -11.09 15.08
CA ARG A 27 13.13 -11.27 15.04
C ARG A 27 13.88 -10.06 15.57
N ASP A 28 13.37 -8.87 15.35
CA ASP A 28 13.94 -7.59 15.79
C ASP A 28 12.81 -6.63 16.18
N ALA A 29 12.53 -6.54 17.48
CA ALA A 29 11.45 -5.74 18.04
C ALA A 29 11.65 -4.22 17.84
N GLU A 30 12.89 -3.78 17.62
CA GLU A 30 13.23 -2.38 17.34
C GLU A 30 13.04 -2.02 15.86
N SER A 31 12.46 -2.93 15.06
CA SER A 31 12.15 -2.64 13.66
C SER A 31 10.91 -1.76 13.50
N GLU A 32 10.98 -0.86 12.52
CA GLU A 32 9.88 -0.02 12.10
C GLU A 32 9.33 -0.55 10.77
N VAL A 33 8.02 -0.83 10.70
CA VAL A 33 7.35 -1.29 9.49
C VAL A 33 6.30 -0.27 9.06
N LEU A 34 6.42 0.20 7.82
CA LEU A 34 5.43 1.05 7.17
C LEU A 34 4.86 0.32 5.97
N PHE A 35 3.53 0.26 5.86
CA PHE A 35 2.88 -0.17 4.64
C PHE A 35 2.64 1.02 3.72
N VAL A 36 2.67 0.78 2.41
CA VAL A 36 2.27 1.76 1.41
C VAL A 36 1.22 1.15 0.48
N GLY A 37 0.15 1.90 0.25
CA GLY A 37 -0.99 1.45 -0.55
C GLY A 37 -1.83 2.61 -1.04
N THR A 38 -3.04 2.31 -1.52
CA THR A 38 -3.94 3.31 -2.11
C THR A 38 -5.14 3.58 -1.21
N ALA A 39 -5.75 4.75 -1.35
CA ALA A 39 -6.95 5.11 -0.60
C ALA A 39 -8.22 4.32 -1.00
N ARG A 40 -8.13 3.37 -1.95
CA ARG A 40 -9.29 2.69 -2.56
C ARG A 40 -9.40 1.21 -2.24
N GLY A 41 -8.35 0.60 -1.68
CA GLY A 41 -8.31 -0.84 -1.46
C GLY A 41 -8.52 -1.24 -0.01
N LEU A 42 -8.62 -2.56 0.20
CA LEU A 42 -8.83 -3.17 1.52
C LEU A 42 -7.70 -2.85 2.51
N GLU A 43 -6.53 -2.43 2.02
CA GLU A 43 -5.38 -2.04 2.85
C GLU A 43 -5.73 -0.94 3.84
N THR A 44 -6.61 0.00 3.46
CA THR A 44 -7.03 1.15 4.29
C THR A 44 -7.68 0.75 5.61
N ARG A 45 -8.21 -0.47 5.67
CA ARG A 45 -8.81 -1.05 6.86
C ARG A 45 -7.93 -2.15 7.46
N ILE A 46 -7.55 -3.14 6.65
CA ILE A 46 -6.87 -4.34 7.15
C ILE A 46 -5.51 -4.01 7.77
N VAL A 47 -4.74 -3.10 7.17
CA VAL A 47 -3.40 -2.77 7.68
C VAL A 47 -3.47 -2.08 9.05
N PRO A 48 -4.24 -0.97 9.22
CA PRO A 48 -4.44 -0.37 10.54
C PRO A 48 -5.07 -1.32 11.57
N ASP A 49 -6.04 -2.14 11.19
CA ASP A 49 -6.71 -3.10 12.09
C ASP A 49 -5.72 -4.15 12.65
N ASN A 50 -4.60 -4.39 11.96
CA ASN A 50 -3.52 -5.29 12.41
C ASN A 50 -2.37 -4.55 13.11
N GLY A 51 -2.53 -3.27 13.45
CA GLY A 51 -1.56 -2.50 14.22
C GLY A 51 -0.41 -1.91 13.41
N PHE A 52 -0.49 -1.90 12.07
CA PHE A 52 0.55 -1.34 11.21
C PHE A 52 0.14 0.02 10.64
N GLN A 53 1.14 0.90 10.44
CA GLN A 53 0.93 2.18 9.78
C GLN A 53 0.77 2.01 8.26
N LEU A 54 -0.11 2.81 7.65
CA LEU A 54 -0.34 2.84 6.21
C LEU A 54 -0.12 4.25 5.65
N ALA A 55 0.90 4.40 4.81
CA ALA A 55 1.07 5.56 3.95
C ALA A 55 0.23 5.41 2.67
N LEU A 56 -0.57 6.43 2.36
CA LEU A 56 -1.41 6.44 1.16
C LEU A 56 -0.71 7.16 0.01
N ILE A 57 -0.60 6.47 -1.12
CA ILE A 57 -0.17 7.04 -2.38
C ILE A 57 -1.34 7.21 -3.34
N HIS A 58 -1.25 8.24 -4.17
CA HIS A 58 -2.19 8.42 -5.27
C HIS A 58 -1.71 7.55 -6.42
N SER A 59 -2.36 6.41 -6.61
CA SER A 59 -2.09 5.50 -7.73
C SER A 59 -3.41 4.95 -8.27
N ALA A 60 -3.42 4.66 -9.57
CA ALA A 60 -4.57 4.10 -10.27
C ALA A 60 -4.09 3.09 -11.31
N GLY A 61 -4.87 2.02 -11.50
CA GLY A 61 -4.53 0.98 -12.47
C GLY A 61 -4.50 1.51 -13.90
N LEU A 62 -3.48 1.10 -14.66
CA LEU A 62 -3.34 1.37 -16.10
C LEU A 62 -3.61 0.12 -16.96
N LYS A 63 -3.66 -1.05 -16.31
CA LYS A 63 -3.90 -2.37 -16.91
C LYS A 63 -5.27 -2.88 -16.45
N ASN A 64 -5.99 -3.57 -17.35
CA ASN A 64 -7.35 -4.08 -17.11
C ASN A 64 -8.40 -3.00 -16.77
N VAL A 65 -8.18 -1.78 -17.23
CA VAL A 65 -9.13 -0.67 -17.12
C VAL A 65 -9.54 -0.20 -18.52
N GLY A 66 -10.81 0.20 -18.68
CA GLY A 66 -11.30 0.78 -19.93
C GLY A 66 -10.58 2.09 -20.29
N VAL A 67 -10.81 2.62 -21.49
CA VAL A 67 -10.14 3.83 -22.01
C VAL A 67 -10.25 5.00 -21.02
N ALA A 68 -11.43 5.22 -20.44
CA ALA A 68 -11.66 6.23 -19.41
C ALA A 68 -10.81 6.01 -18.15
N GLY A 69 -10.60 4.75 -17.74
CA GLY A 69 -9.76 4.39 -16.60
C GLY A 69 -8.27 4.65 -16.87
N LYS A 70 -7.80 4.40 -18.10
CA LYS A 70 -6.42 4.72 -18.52
C LYS A 70 -6.17 6.23 -18.49
N VAL A 71 -7.07 7.02 -19.04
CA VAL A 71 -6.98 8.50 -19.03
C VAL A 71 -6.94 9.02 -17.59
N LYS A 72 -7.83 8.52 -16.73
CA LYS A 72 -7.83 8.88 -15.30
C LYS A 72 -6.52 8.49 -14.60
N GLY A 73 -5.95 7.34 -14.93
CA GLY A 73 -4.66 6.90 -14.40
C GLY A 73 -3.52 7.83 -14.79
N LEU A 74 -3.42 8.19 -16.07
CA LEU A 74 -2.45 9.16 -16.58
C LEU A 74 -2.60 10.54 -15.92
N MET A 75 -3.83 11.02 -15.72
CA MET A 75 -4.08 12.31 -15.05
C MET A 75 -3.73 12.32 -13.56
N VAL A 76 -3.66 11.15 -12.90
CA VAL A 76 -3.27 11.06 -11.49
C VAL A 76 -1.75 11.18 -11.31
N LEU A 77 -0.95 10.78 -12.30
CA LEU A 77 0.52 10.76 -12.19
C LEU A 77 1.15 12.10 -11.80
N PRO A 78 0.78 13.27 -12.39
CA PRO A 78 1.35 14.55 -11.98
C PRO A 78 1.07 14.87 -10.50
N ARG A 79 -0.12 14.51 -10.02
CA ARG A 79 -0.52 14.68 -8.62
C ARG A 79 0.24 13.77 -7.66
N SER A 80 0.66 12.59 -8.13
CA SER A 80 1.46 11.64 -7.36
C SER A 80 2.87 12.16 -7.06
N PHE A 81 3.45 12.97 -7.94
CA PHE A 81 4.79 13.56 -7.75
C PHE A 81 4.78 14.95 -7.09
N SER A 82 3.64 15.65 -7.12
CA SER A 82 3.53 17.02 -6.63
C SER A 82 3.32 17.15 -5.11
N ARG A 83 3.06 16.06 -4.38
CA ARG A 83 3.04 16.05 -2.91
C ARG A 83 4.36 15.48 -2.39
N ARG A 84 5.32 16.37 -2.15
CA ARG A 84 6.38 16.14 -1.15
C ARG A 84 5.86 16.58 0.21
#